data_AF-Q04UW5-F1
#
_entry.id   AF-Q04UW5-F1
#
_cell.length_a   1.000
_cell.length_b   1.000
_cell.length_c   1.000
_cell.angle_alpha   90.00
_cell.angle_beta   90.00
_cell.angle_gamma   90.00
#
_symmetry.space_group_name_H-M   'P 1'
#
loop_
_entity.id
_entity.type
_entity.pdbx_description
1 polymer ?
#
loop_
_entity_poly.entity_id
_entity_poly.type
_entity_poly.pdbx_seq_one_letter_code
_entity_poly.pdbx_strand_id
1 'polypeptide(L)'
;MTRVINRFARFFCSMILINAGYISCSLMEKRVSEKDVSFTQIAEARSFLQRLETHLQVITEIVQKNRVLAIQSAHGIYADEDRNQLDLQFQELLKEICRIRESANFKKRTLLNTEHSSWPRNMSLQIDPYSSSILFPLPELKLEKFGILSCSSKDFQSTMDVKTAISANRSIGVMDYSLSILSFERTNCRLVGAVGL
;
A
#
# COMPACT_ATOMS: atom_id res chain seq x y z
N MET A 1 -23.31 5.66 73.48
CA MET A 1 -23.94 5.72 72.14
C MET A 1 -23.03 6.27 71.04
N THR A 2 -22.19 7.28 71.30
CA THR A 2 -21.27 7.90 70.31
C THR A 2 -20.18 6.98 69.73
N ARG A 3 -19.67 6.00 70.49
CA ARG A 3 -18.65 5.03 70.01
C ARG A 3 -19.16 4.03 68.94
N VAL A 4 -20.46 3.68 68.99
CA VAL A 4 -21.06 2.69 68.07
C VAL A 4 -21.38 3.35 66.72
N ILE A 5 -21.86 4.59 66.74
CA ILE A 5 -22.10 5.42 65.54
C ILE A 5 -20.79 5.64 64.77
N ASN A 6 -19.68 5.92 65.47
CA ASN A 6 -18.36 6.03 64.84
C ASN A 6 -17.83 4.73 64.23
N ARG A 7 -18.20 3.56 64.77
CA ARG A 7 -17.83 2.26 64.17
C ARG A 7 -18.64 1.94 62.92
N PHE A 8 -19.94 2.22 62.93
CA PHE A 8 -20.78 2.10 61.73
C PHE A 8 -20.37 3.09 60.63
N ALA A 9 -20.10 4.35 60.98
CA ALA A 9 -19.62 5.35 60.03
C ALA A 9 -18.27 4.95 59.39
N ARG A 10 -17.35 4.37 60.18
CA ARG A 10 -16.08 3.81 59.66
C ARG A 10 -16.31 2.61 58.73
N PHE A 11 -17.28 1.75 59.02
CA PHE A 11 -17.62 0.60 58.17
C PHE A 11 -18.24 1.05 56.84
N PHE A 12 -19.20 1.98 56.86
CA PHE A 12 -19.78 2.57 55.66
C PHE A 12 -18.75 3.32 54.81
N CYS A 13 -17.83 4.07 55.45
CA CYS A 13 -16.74 4.75 54.76
C CYS A 13 -15.79 3.74 54.10
N SER A 14 -15.43 2.65 54.77
CA SER A 14 -14.62 1.58 54.17
C SER A 14 -15.32 0.92 52.97
N MET A 15 -16.63 0.73 53.02
CA MET A 15 -17.40 0.11 51.93
C MET A 15 -17.50 1.04 50.71
N ILE A 16 -17.67 2.35 50.93
CA ILE A 16 -17.63 3.37 49.86
C ILE A 16 -16.25 3.41 49.18
N LEU A 17 -15.16 3.36 49.96
CA LEU A 17 -13.80 3.35 49.41
C LEU A 17 -13.51 2.11 48.56
N ILE A 18 -13.98 0.93 48.98
CA ILE A 18 -13.84 -0.30 48.19
C ILE A 18 -14.62 -0.22 46.87
N ASN A 19 -15.86 0.26 46.90
CA ASN A 19 -16.66 0.44 45.68
C ASN A 19 -16.07 1.50 44.74
N ALA A 20 -15.58 2.62 45.27
CA ALA A 20 -14.92 3.65 44.48
C ALA A 20 -13.61 3.12 43.85
N GLY A 21 -12.85 2.29 44.57
CA GLY A 21 -11.68 1.61 44.04
C GLY A 21 -12.02 0.64 42.91
N TYR A 22 -13.08 -0.17 43.08
CA TYR A 22 -13.55 -1.09 42.05
C TYR A 22 -13.99 -0.38 40.75
N ILE A 23 -14.74 0.72 40.86
CA ILE A 23 -15.15 1.53 39.70
C ILE A 23 -13.92 2.14 39.01
N SER A 24 -12.95 2.63 39.78
CA SER A 24 -11.73 3.22 39.22
C SER A 24 -10.89 2.17 38.48
N CYS A 25 -10.74 0.97 39.06
CA CYS A 25 -10.00 -0.14 38.45
C CYS A 25 -10.64 -0.61 37.14
N SER A 26 -11.95 -0.87 37.16
CA SER A 26 -12.69 -1.28 35.95
C SER A 26 -12.64 -0.24 34.83
N LEU A 27 -12.66 1.06 35.16
CA LEU A 27 -12.47 2.12 34.17
C LEU A 27 -11.03 2.13 33.61
N MET A 28 -10.02 1.91 34.44
CA MET A 28 -8.63 1.82 34.00
C MET A 28 -8.40 0.63 33.07
N GLU A 29 -8.95 -0.55 33.41
CA GLU A 29 -8.91 -1.74 32.55
C GLU A 29 -9.52 -1.46 31.17
N LYS A 30 -10.69 -0.80 31.14
CA LYS A 30 -11.34 -0.41 29.89
C LYS A 30 -10.45 0.51 29.04
N ARG A 31 -9.86 1.54 29.65
CA ARG A 31 -8.96 2.47 28.94
C ARG A 31 -7.69 1.80 28.42
N VAL A 32 -7.15 0.80 29.13
CA VAL A 32 -5.99 0.04 28.65
C VAL A 32 -6.39 -0.80 27.44
N SER A 33 -7.49 -1.56 27.54
CA SER A 33 -7.99 -2.36 26.43
C SER A 33 -8.33 -1.52 25.20
N GLU A 34 -8.91 -0.33 25.36
CA GLU A 34 -9.19 0.60 24.26
C GLU A 34 -7.92 1.07 23.55
N LYS A 35 -6.85 1.38 24.31
CA LYS A 35 -5.55 1.75 23.75
C LYS A 35 -4.89 0.60 23.00
N ASP A 36 -4.98 -0.62 23.53
CA ASP A 36 -4.40 -1.80 22.88
C ASP A 36 -5.06 -2.06 21.51
N VAL A 37 -6.37 -1.83 21.39
CA VAL A 37 -7.09 -1.89 20.11
C VAL A 37 -6.58 -0.80 19.15
N SER A 38 -6.41 0.44 19.61
CA SER A 38 -5.86 1.53 18.79
C SER A 38 -4.43 1.24 18.30
N PHE A 39 -3.55 0.74 19.18
CA PHE A 39 -2.18 0.37 18.76
C PHE A 39 -2.17 -0.72 17.70
N THR A 40 -3.05 -1.72 17.84
CA THR A 40 -3.20 -2.77 16.83
C THR A 40 -3.68 -2.19 15.49
N GLN A 41 -4.66 -1.30 15.53
CA GLN A 41 -5.20 -0.59 14.37
C GLN A 41 -4.15 0.27 13.66
N ILE A 42 -3.34 1.02 14.42
CA ILE A 42 -2.20 1.81 13.91
C ILE A 42 -1.17 0.89 13.25
N ALA A 43 -0.84 -0.24 13.89
CA ALA A 43 0.11 -1.21 13.35
C ALA A 43 -0.39 -1.80 12.02
N GLU A 44 -1.69 -2.08 11.90
CA GLU A 44 -2.29 -2.52 10.65
C GLU A 44 -2.22 -1.45 9.56
N ALA A 45 -2.59 -0.21 9.87
CA ALA A 45 -2.50 0.91 8.93
C ALA A 45 -1.06 1.12 8.43
N ARG A 46 -0.08 1.08 9.34
CA ARG A 46 1.34 1.14 8.98
C ARG A 46 1.76 -0.03 8.09
N SER A 47 1.35 -1.25 8.41
CA SER A 47 1.69 -2.44 7.62
C SER A 47 1.10 -2.37 6.21
N PHE A 48 -0.11 -1.82 6.07
CA PHE A 48 -0.77 -1.56 4.81
C PHE A 48 0.02 -0.56 3.96
N LEU A 49 0.34 0.61 4.51
CA LEU A 49 1.09 1.66 3.81
C LEU A 49 2.50 1.17 3.40
N GLN A 50 3.18 0.45 4.30
CA GLN A 50 4.49 -0.10 4.02
C GLN A 50 4.45 -1.12 2.87
N ARG A 51 3.45 -2.01 2.86
CA ARG A 51 3.30 -2.99 1.77
C ARG A 51 3.01 -2.28 0.45
N LEU A 52 2.16 -1.27 0.46
CA LEU A 52 1.85 -0.46 -0.73
C LEU A 52 3.10 0.23 -1.28
N GLU A 53 3.85 0.98 -0.45
CA GLU A 53 5.08 1.66 -0.87
C GLU A 53 6.14 0.66 -1.38
N THR A 54 6.23 -0.52 -0.76
CA THR A 54 7.15 -1.58 -1.22
C THR A 54 6.79 -2.03 -2.63
N HIS A 55 5.51 -2.30 -2.92
CA HIS A 55 5.10 -2.68 -4.27
C HIS A 55 5.34 -1.57 -5.30
N LEU A 56 5.00 -0.32 -4.97
CA LEU A 56 5.25 0.83 -5.84
C LEU A 56 6.74 1.04 -6.11
N GLN A 57 7.59 0.83 -5.09
CA GLN A 57 9.03 0.92 -5.23
C GLN A 57 9.56 -0.15 -6.20
N VAL A 58 9.17 -1.41 -6.03
CA VAL A 58 9.64 -2.49 -6.92
C VAL A 58 9.18 -2.25 -8.36
N ILE A 59 7.93 -1.81 -8.57
CA ILE A 59 7.45 -1.46 -9.92
C ILE A 59 8.28 -0.30 -10.51
N THR A 60 8.60 0.71 -9.70
CA THR A 60 9.46 1.84 -10.14
C THR A 60 10.83 1.36 -10.59
N GLU A 61 11.47 0.48 -9.81
CA GLU A 61 12.78 -0.08 -10.14
C GLU A 61 12.74 -0.91 -11.43
N ILE A 62 11.66 -1.68 -11.64
CA ILE A 62 11.47 -2.44 -12.88
C ILE A 62 11.32 -1.49 -14.07
N VAL A 63 10.47 -0.46 -13.99
CA VAL A 63 10.28 0.50 -15.08
C VAL A 63 11.58 1.24 -15.40
N GLN A 64 12.39 1.59 -14.38
CA GLN A 64 13.70 2.19 -14.59
C GLN A 64 14.67 1.25 -15.33
N LYS A 65 14.72 -0.04 -14.96
CA LYS A 65 15.54 -1.04 -15.68
C LYS A 65 15.08 -1.21 -17.12
N ASN A 66 13.77 -1.29 -17.33
CA ASN A 66 13.15 -1.40 -18.64
C ASN A 66 13.49 -0.21 -19.54
N ARG A 67 13.52 1.01 -18.97
CA ARG A 67 13.98 2.22 -19.66
C ARG A 67 15.45 2.12 -20.08
N VAL A 68 16.31 1.57 -19.22
CA VAL A 68 17.73 1.35 -19.56
C VAL A 68 17.87 0.36 -20.73
N LEU A 69 17.10 -0.73 -20.73
CA LEU A 69 17.08 -1.69 -21.85
C LEU A 69 16.60 -1.04 -23.15
N ALA A 70 15.56 -0.19 -23.08
CA ALA A 70 15.08 0.54 -24.24
C ALA A 70 16.13 1.51 -24.79
N ILE A 71 16.84 2.24 -23.93
CA ILE A 71 17.95 3.12 -24.33
C ILE A 71 19.07 2.32 -24.99
N GLN A 72 19.43 1.17 -24.42
CA GLN A 72 20.45 0.29 -25.01
C GLN A 72 20.02 -0.17 -26.41
N SER A 73 18.79 -0.68 -26.57
CA SER A 73 18.32 -1.15 -27.88
C SER A 73 18.15 -0.03 -28.91
N ALA A 74 17.87 1.20 -28.45
CA ALA A 74 17.78 2.38 -29.31
C ALA A 74 19.13 2.77 -29.95
N HIS A 75 20.26 2.29 -29.41
CA HIS A 75 21.56 2.54 -30.02
C HIS A 75 21.68 1.81 -31.37
N GLY A 76 22.15 2.54 -32.39
CA GLY A 76 22.22 2.05 -33.77
C GLY A 76 23.28 0.97 -34.04
N ILE A 77 24.15 0.66 -33.06
CA ILE A 77 25.26 -0.29 -33.20
C ILE A 77 24.88 -1.73 -32.89
N TYR A 78 23.73 -1.97 -32.26
CA TYR A 78 23.29 -3.32 -31.90
C TYR A 78 22.73 -4.06 -33.12
N ALA A 79 23.14 -5.32 -33.26
CA ALA A 79 22.58 -6.22 -34.25
C ALA A 79 21.13 -6.59 -33.88
N ASP A 80 20.34 -7.02 -34.86
CA ASP A 80 18.94 -7.38 -34.62
C ASP A 80 18.79 -8.58 -33.68
N GLU A 81 19.78 -9.48 -33.66
CA GLU A 81 19.88 -10.60 -32.72
C GLU A 81 20.02 -10.12 -31.27
N ASP A 82 20.90 -9.13 -31.03
CA ASP A 82 21.07 -8.53 -29.69
C ASP A 82 19.81 -7.79 -29.26
N ARG A 83 19.15 -7.06 -30.19
CA ARG A 83 17.88 -6.38 -29.91
C ARG A 83 16.78 -7.35 -29.53
N ASN A 84 16.74 -8.53 -30.15
CA ASN A 84 15.78 -9.58 -29.78
C ASN A 84 16.04 -10.09 -28.36
N GLN A 85 17.30 -10.23 -27.94
CA GLN A 85 17.62 -10.62 -26.56
C GLN A 85 17.23 -9.53 -25.55
N LEU A 86 17.49 -8.26 -25.87
CA LEU A 86 17.05 -7.13 -25.06
C LEU A 86 15.51 -7.06 -24.97
N ASP A 87 14.82 -7.32 -26.07
CA ASP A 87 13.35 -7.36 -26.11
C ASP A 87 12.80 -8.48 -25.22
N LEU A 88 13.38 -9.69 -25.25
CA LEU A 88 12.95 -10.77 -24.36
C LEU A 88 13.07 -10.36 -22.88
N GLN A 89 14.18 -9.73 -22.49
CA GLN A 89 14.35 -9.23 -21.12
C GLN A 89 13.32 -8.13 -20.79
N PHE A 90 13.10 -7.22 -21.73
CA PHE A 90 12.14 -6.13 -21.58
C PHE A 90 10.71 -6.63 -21.38
N GLN A 91 10.27 -7.61 -22.19
CA GLN A 91 8.94 -8.21 -22.07
C GLN A 91 8.80 -8.98 -20.75
N GLU A 92 9.85 -9.66 -20.29
CA GLU A 92 9.82 -10.38 -19.01
C GLU A 92 9.67 -9.41 -17.83
N LEU A 93 10.35 -8.27 -17.87
CA LEU A 93 10.17 -7.22 -16.88
C LEU A 93 8.76 -6.62 -16.91
N LEU A 94 8.13 -6.46 -18.08
CA LEU A 94 6.72 -6.04 -18.14
C LEU A 94 5.77 -7.07 -17.54
N LYS A 95 6.00 -8.37 -17.76
CA LYS A 95 5.24 -9.44 -17.10
C LYS A 95 5.42 -9.42 -15.59
N GLU A 96 6.62 -9.10 -15.11
CA GLU A 96 6.87 -8.98 -13.67
C GLU A 96 6.06 -7.83 -13.04
N ILE A 97 5.85 -6.71 -13.75
CA ILE A 97 4.94 -5.64 -13.31
C ILE A 97 3.51 -6.19 -13.14
N CYS A 98 3.01 -6.94 -14.12
CA CYS A 98 1.70 -7.60 -14.03
C CYS A 98 1.60 -8.53 -12.82
N ARG A 99 2.62 -9.36 -12.60
CA ARG A 99 2.67 -10.30 -11.48
C ARG A 99 2.65 -9.57 -10.13
N ILE A 100 3.39 -8.47 -9.99
CA ILE A 100 3.39 -7.66 -8.76
C ILE A 100 2.02 -7.03 -8.55
N ARG A 101 1.42 -6.45 -9.60
CA ARG A 101 0.08 -5.85 -9.54
C ARG A 101 -0.99 -6.84 -9.08
N GLU A 102 -0.93 -8.09 -9.55
CA GLU A 102 -1.88 -9.16 -9.19
C GLU A 102 -1.62 -9.73 -7.80
N SER A 103 -0.35 -9.87 -7.41
CA SER A 103 0.03 -10.39 -6.08
C SER A 103 -0.08 -9.36 -4.95
N ALA A 104 -0.14 -8.06 -5.29
CA ALA A 104 -0.28 -6.97 -4.32
C ALA A 104 -1.66 -6.98 -3.64
N ASN A 105 -1.72 -7.70 -2.51
CA ASN A 105 -2.93 -7.88 -1.73
C ASN A 105 -2.71 -7.53 -0.24
N PHE A 106 -3.73 -6.94 0.37
CA PHE A 106 -3.79 -6.71 1.81
C PHE A 106 -5.14 -7.21 2.35
N LYS A 107 -5.10 -8.11 3.35
CA LYS A 107 -6.31 -8.73 3.92
C LYS A 107 -7.32 -9.22 2.85
N LYS A 108 -6.81 -9.85 1.78
CA LYS A 108 -7.59 -10.35 0.62
C LYS A 108 -8.23 -9.28 -0.27
N ARG A 109 -7.87 -8.01 -0.10
CA ARG A 109 -8.23 -6.92 -1.01
C ARG A 109 -7.06 -6.59 -1.92
N THR A 110 -7.35 -6.34 -3.19
CA THR A 110 -6.32 -5.96 -4.17
C THR A 110 -5.91 -4.51 -3.92
N LEU A 111 -4.62 -4.21 -4.06
CA LEU A 111 -4.08 -2.87 -3.83
C LEU A 111 -3.93 -2.07 -5.13
N LEU A 112 -3.40 -2.73 -6.16
CA LEU A 112 -2.93 -2.06 -7.38
C LEU A 112 -3.71 -2.47 -8.64
N ASN A 113 -4.59 -3.47 -8.54
CA ASN A 113 -5.32 -3.98 -9.68
C ASN A 113 -6.70 -3.31 -9.82
N THR A 114 -6.75 -2.21 -10.58
CA THR A 114 -7.98 -1.45 -10.86
C THR A 114 -9.06 -2.20 -11.64
N GLU A 115 -8.69 -3.28 -12.34
CA GLU A 115 -9.61 -4.07 -13.19
C GLU A 115 -10.31 -5.18 -12.40
N HIS A 116 -9.78 -5.51 -11.21
CA HIS A 116 -10.36 -6.54 -10.38
C HIS A 116 -11.65 -6.02 -9.71
N SER A 117 -12.73 -6.80 -9.78
CA SER A 117 -14.05 -6.42 -9.23
C SER A 117 -14.02 -6.08 -7.73
N SER A 118 -13.08 -6.65 -6.99
CA SER A 118 -12.87 -6.41 -5.56
C SER A 118 -11.93 -5.26 -5.23
N TRP A 119 -11.45 -4.49 -6.22
CA TRP A 119 -10.59 -3.34 -5.97
C TRP A 119 -11.38 -2.19 -5.37
N PRO A 120 -11.06 -1.75 -4.14
CA PRO A 120 -11.71 -0.61 -3.55
C PRO A 120 -11.04 0.67 -4.04
N ARG A 121 -11.79 1.69 -4.48
CA ARG A 121 -11.22 3.01 -4.79
C ARG A 121 -10.47 3.60 -3.59
N ASN A 122 -11.02 3.37 -2.40
CA ASN A 122 -10.50 3.88 -1.15
C ASN A 122 -10.42 2.77 -0.10
N MET A 123 -9.34 2.73 0.68
CA MET A 123 -9.19 1.88 1.84
C MET A 123 -9.56 2.65 3.12
N SER A 124 -10.45 2.11 3.94
CA SER A 124 -10.78 2.68 5.25
C SER A 124 -9.78 2.17 6.29
N LEU A 125 -9.04 3.09 6.92
CA LEU A 125 -8.12 2.81 8.01
C LEU A 125 -8.72 3.40 9.30
N GLN A 126 -9.10 2.54 10.23
CA GLN A 126 -9.49 2.99 11.57
C GLN A 126 -8.24 3.09 12.42
N ILE A 127 -8.03 4.21 13.10
CA ILE A 127 -6.87 4.47 13.97
C ILE A 127 -7.31 4.57 15.44
N ASP A 128 -8.50 5.15 15.67
CA ASP A 128 -9.10 5.16 16.99
C ASP A 128 -10.39 4.33 17.03
N PRO A 129 -10.70 3.71 18.19
CA PRO A 129 -11.95 2.98 18.39
C PRO A 129 -13.21 3.86 18.24
N TYR A 130 -13.08 5.18 18.43
CA TYR A 130 -14.20 6.13 18.49
C TYR A 130 -14.22 7.15 17.36
N SER A 131 -13.15 7.27 16.58
CA SER A 131 -13.07 8.22 15.47
C SER A 131 -13.57 7.60 14.16
N SER A 132 -13.93 8.45 13.21
CA SER A 132 -14.23 8.02 11.85
C SER A 132 -12.98 7.44 11.20
N SER A 133 -13.14 6.35 10.44
CA SER A 133 -12.04 5.80 9.65
C SER A 133 -11.48 6.84 8.67
N ILE A 134 -10.16 6.92 8.59
CA ILE A 134 -9.46 7.71 7.57
C ILE A 134 -9.60 7.00 6.23
N LEU A 135 -10.01 7.76 5.22
CA LEU A 135 -10.18 7.28 3.87
C LEU A 135 -8.88 7.46 3.10
N PHE A 136 -8.20 6.36 2.79
CA PHE A 136 -6.97 6.37 2.00
C PHE A 136 -7.30 6.07 0.54
N PRO A 137 -7.10 7.00 -0.41
CA PRO A 137 -7.28 6.72 -1.84
C PRO A 137 -6.19 5.77 -2.34
N LEU A 138 -6.57 4.69 -3.03
CA LEU A 138 -5.60 3.76 -3.61
C LEU A 138 -5.02 4.30 -4.94
N PRO A 139 -3.73 4.05 -5.23
CA PRO A 139 -3.12 4.40 -6.51
C PRO A 139 -3.81 3.71 -7.69
N GLU A 140 -4.10 4.47 -8.74
CA GLU A 140 -4.72 3.96 -9.96
C GLU A 140 -3.65 3.60 -11.02
N LEU A 141 -3.11 2.37 -10.94
CA LEU A 141 -2.15 1.88 -11.94
C LEU A 141 -2.84 1.17 -13.11
N LYS A 142 -3.33 1.95 -14.07
CA LYS A 142 -3.93 1.42 -15.30
C LYS A 142 -2.86 0.85 -16.23
N LEU A 143 -3.08 -0.36 -16.76
CA LEU A 143 -2.11 -1.07 -17.62
C LEU A 143 -1.73 -0.30 -18.89
N GLU A 144 -2.68 0.41 -19.49
CA GLU A 144 -2.46 1.25 -20.67
C GLU A 144 -1.36 2.30 -20.45
N LYS A 145 -1.23 2.80 -19.22
CA LYS A 145 -0.22 3.82 -18.84
C LYS A 145 1.19 3.25 -18.76
N PHE A 146 1.32 1.92 -18.74
CA PHE A 146 2.55 1.16 -18.78
C PHE A 146 2.78 0.48 -20.14
N GLY A 147 1.93 0.76 -21.15
CA GLY A 147 1.98 0.12 -22.46
C GLY A 147 1.68 -1.38 -22.45
N ILE A 148 0.91 -1.82 -21.45
CA ILE A 148 0.45 -3.20 -21.31
C ILE A 148 -1.05 -3.23 -21.69
N LEU A 149 -1.44 -4.19 -22.54
CA LEU A 149 -2.83 -4.42 -22.93
C LEU A 149 -3.48 -5.50 -22.09
N SER A 150 -2.74 -6.56 -21.79
CA SER A 150 -3.22 -7.72 -21.05
C SER A 150 -2.12 -8.31 -20.18
N CYS A 151 -2.46 -8.57 -18.91
CA CYS A 151 -1.62 -9.28 -17.95
C CYS A 151 -1.91 -10.79 -17.87
N SER A 152 -2.79 -11.33 -18.73
CA SER A 152 -3.11 -12.76 -18.72
C SER A 152 -1.84 -13.59 -18.89
N SER A 153 -1.61 -14.55 -17.99
CA SER A 153 -0.42 -15.40 -18.02
C SER A 153 -0.31 -16.25 -19.30
N LYS A 154 -1.43 -16.49 -19.99
CA LYS A 154 -1.48 -17.24 -21.24
C LYS A 154 -1.33 -16.36 -22.48
N ASP A 155 -1.76 -15.11 -22.40
CA ASP A 155 -1.81 -14.15 -23.51
C ASP A 155 -1.38 -12.77 -23.01
N PHE A 156 -0.10 -12.66 -22.64
CA PHE A 156 0.51 -11.38 -22.31
C PHE A 156 0.65 -10.56 -23.60
N GLN A 157 0.08 -9.36 -23.61
CA GLN A 157 0.16 -8.45 -24.74
C GLN A 157 0.62 -7.07 -24.29
N SER A 158 1.66 -6.56 -24.95
CA SER A 158 2.20 -5.22 -24.79
C SER A 158 2.14 -4.47 -26.13
N THR A 159 1.95 -3.15 -26.07
CA THR A 159 2.11 -2.26 -27.24
C THR A 159 3.56 -1.84 -27.46
N MET A 160 4.44 -2.24 -26.54
CA MET A 160 5.82 -1.80 -26.46
C MET A 160 6.74 -2.95 -26.85
N ASP A 161 7.68 -2.67 -27.73
CA ASP A 161 8.80 -3.53 -28.05
C ASP A 161 10.07 -2.70 -28.18
N VAL A 162 11.20 -3.38 -28.15
CA VAL A 162 12.52 -2.76 -28.38
C VAL A 162 13.26 -3.45 -29.52
N LYS A 163 12.55 -4.00 -30.51
CA LYS A 163 13.17 -4.72 -31.63
C LYS A 163 13.82 -3.80 -32.65
N THR A 164 13.40 -2.53 -32.70
CA THR A 164 13.95 -1.52 -33.60
C THR A 164 14.30 -0.26 -32.83
N ALA A 165 15.20 0.57 -33.36
CA ALA A 165 15.52 1.86 -32.73
C ALA A 165 14.29 2.78 -32.62
N ILE A 166 13.35 2.70 -33.58
CA ILE A 166 12.12 3.50 -33.57
C ILE A 166 11.16 3.03 -32.47
N SER A 167 10.92 1.73 -32.37
CA SER A 167 10.06 1.17 -31.32
C SER A 167 10.68 1.36 -29.94
N ALA A 168 11.99 1.21 -29.81
CA ALA A 168 12.73 1.50 -28.57
C ALA A 168 12.56 2.97 -28.13
N ASN A 169 12.68 3.94 -29.04
CA ASN A 169 12.47 5.35 -28.72
C ASN A 169 11.02 5.66 -28.28
N ARG A 170 10.02 5.02 -28.90
CA ARG A 170 8.62 5.11 -28.42
C ARG A 170 8.48 4.51 -27.03
N SER A 171 9.13 3.37 -26.79
CA SER A 171 9.11 2.69 -25.51
C SER A 171 9.72 3.53 -24.38
N ILE A 172 10.80 4.27 -24.65
CA ILE A 172 11.40 5.23 -23.70
C ILE A 172 10.37 6.29 -23.29
N GLY A 173 9.66 6.89 -24.25
CA GLY A 173 8.68 7.94 -23.95
C GLY A 173 7.52 7.46 -23.10
N VAL A 174 7.01 6.26 -23.36
CA VAL A 174 5.97 5.64 -22.52
C VAL A 174 6.51 5.35 -21.11
N MET A 175 7.75 4.87 -20.98
CA MET A 175 8.37 4.59 -19.68
C MET A 175 8.61 5.85 -18.84
N ASP A 176 9.06 6.94 -19.46
CA ASP A 176 9.21 8.23 -18.79
C ASP A 176 7.86 8.72 -18.26
N TYR A 177 6.80 8.55 -19.05
CA TYR A 177 5.45 8.84 -18.61
C TYR A 177 5.00 7.94 -17.45
N SER A 178 5.24 6.62 -17.51
CA SER A 178 4.94 5.70 -16.42
C SER A 178 5.70 6.06 -15.13
N LEU A 179 6.98 6.46 -15.23
CA LEU A 179 7.78 6.91 -14.09
C LEU A 179 7.21 8.18 -13.45
N SER A 180 6.70 9.12 -14.26
CA SER A 180 6.05 10.32 -13.73
C SER A 180 4.83 9.99 -12.87
N ILE A 181 4.00 9.04 -13.32
CA ILE A 181 2.82 8.57 -12.60
C ILE A 181 3.24 7.87 -11.29
N LEU A 182 4.21 6.96 -11.36
CA LEU A 182 4.71 6.27 -10.17
C LEU A 182 5.29 7.25 -9.14
N SER A 183 6.04 8.27 -9.59
CA SER A 183 6.58 9.30 -8.70
C SER A 183 5.47 10.09 -8.00
N PHE A 184 4.40 10.42 -8.73
CA PHE A 184 3.23 11.10 -8.17
C PHE A 184 2.54 10.22 -7.10
N GLU A 185 2.24 8.97 -7.43
CA GLU A 185 1.57 8.04 -6.52
C GLU A 185 2.38 7.74 -5.26
N ARG A 186 3.70 7.59 -5.38
CA ARG A 186 4.60 7.42 -4.22
C ARG A 186 4.65 8.65 -3.34
N THR A 187 4.63 9.84 -3.93
CA THR A 187 4.58 11.10 -3.17
C THR A 187 3.27 11.19 -2.40
N ASN A 188 2.14 10.91 -3.06
CA ASN A 188 0.84 10.89 -2.39
C ASN A 188 0.78 9.87 -1.25
N CYS A 189 1.28 8.66 -1.47
CA CYS A 189 1.34 7.63 -0.44
C CYS A 189 2.14 8.08 0.79
N ARG A 190 3.28 8.76 0.57
CA ARG A 190 4.12 9.29 1.66
C ARG A 190 3.47 10.46 2.39
N LEU A 191 2.83 11.38 1.67
CA LEU A 191 2.13 12.53 2.26
C LEU A 191 0.97 12.09 3.13
N VAL A 192 0.14 11.16 2.65
CA VAL A 192 -0.99 10.66 3.45
C VAL A 192 -0.50 9.88 4.68
N GLY A 193 0.59 9.13 4.54
CA GLY A 193 1.24 8.47 5.68
C GLY A 193 1.80 9.44 6.73
N ALA A 194 2.19 10.66 6.34
CA ALA A 194 2.70 11.69 7.24
C ALA A 194 1.60 12.56 7.88
N VAL A 195 0.41 12.64 7.26
CA VAL A 195 -0.73 13.44 7.75
C VAL A 195 -1.69 12.61 8.62
N GLY A 196 -1.70 11.29 8.46
CA GLY A 196 -2.60 10.37 9.16
C GLY A 196 -2.03 9.65 10.38
N LEU A 197 -0.76 9.87 10.74
CA LEU A 197 -0.07 9.29 11.91
C LEU A 197 0.54 10.36 12.81
#